data_AF-A0A952GL80-F1
#
_entry.id   AF-A0A952GL80-F1
#
_cell.length_a   1.000
_cell.length_b   1.000
_cell.length_c   1.000
_cell.angle_alpha   90.00
_cell.angle_beta   90.00
_cell.angle_gamma   90.00
#
_symmetry.space_group_name_H-M   'P 1'
#
loop_
_entity.id
_entity.type
_entity.pdbx_description
1 polymer ?
#
loop_
_entity_poly.entity_id
_entity_poly.type
_entity_poly.pdbx_seq_one_letter_code
_entity_poly.pdbx_strand_id
1 'polypeptide(L)' 'FGFASQVDGIVGRIIEELGVEASTVNVIATGGLAPVVVDECRSITDHQPWLTLRGLELVFERNS' A
#
# COMPACT_ATOMS: atom_id res chain seq x y z
N PHE A 1 2.91 6.08 -16.59
CA PHE A 1 2.71 7.31 -15.78
C PHE A 1 1.26 7.55 -15.33
N GLY A 2 0.21 7.43 -16.17
CA GLY A 2 -1.17 7.79 -15.75
C GLY A 2 -1.71 7.05 -14.51
N PHE A 3 -1.55 5.72 -14.43
CA PHE A 3 -2.01 4.94 -13.28
C PHE A 3 -1.22 5.26 -12.00
N ALA A 4 0.11 5.41 -12.10
CA ALA A 4 0.95 5.80 -10.97
C ALA A 4 0.55 7.17 -10.40
N SER A 5 0.32 8.16 -11.27
CA SER A 5 -0.16 9.48 -10.85
C SER A 5 -1.56 9.43 -10.23
N GLN A 6 -2.44 8.53 -10.70
CA GLN A 6 -3.73 8.29 -10.08
C GLN A 6 -3.58 7.71 -8.66
N VAL A 7 -2.71 6.73 -8.47
CA VAL A 7 -2.41 6.14 -7.15
C VAL A 7 -1.87 7.22 -6.21
N ASP A 8 -0.82 7.94 -6.62
CA ASP A 8 -0.22 9.02 -5.82
C ASP A 8 -1.24 10.10 -5.44
N GLY A 9 -2.10 10.50 -6.38
CA GLY A 9 -3.13 11.51 -6.15
C GLY A 9 -4.29 11.04 -5.25
N ILE A 10 -4.60 9.74 -5.23
CA ILE A 10 -5.57 9.18 -4.28
C ILE A 10 -4.94 9.09 -2.88
N VAL A 11 -3.72 8.55 -2.79
CA VAL A 11 -3.02 8.39 -1.51
C VAL A 11 -2.80 9.75 -0.84
N GLY A 12 -2.36 10.76 -1.60
CA GLY A 12 -2.17 12.12 -1.07
C GLY A 12 -3.44 12.70 -0.45
N ARG A 13 -4.59 12.57 -1.12
CA ARG A 13 -5.89 13.04 -0.59
C ARG A 13 -6.30 12.28 0.68
N ILE A 14 -6.06 10.98 0.74
CA ILE A 14 -6.36 10.19 1.94
C ILE A 14 -5.51 10.67 3.12
N ILE A 15 -4.21 10.92 2.90
CA ILE A 15 -3.31 11.41 3.95
C ILE A 15 -3.73 12.82 4.44
N GLU A 16 -4.10 13.70 3.51
CA GLU A 16 -4.61 15.03 3.83
C GLU A 16 -5.87 14.97 4.71
N GLU A 17 -6.83 14.12 4.35
CA GLU A 17 -8.07 13.91 5.12
C GLU A 17 -7.81 13.29 6.52
N LEU A 18 -6.77 12.47 6.66
CA LEU A 18 -6.35 11.93 7.95
C LEU A 18 -5.72 13.00 8.86
N GLY A 19 -5.24 14.13 8.31
CA GLY A 19 -4.63 15.21 9.08
C GLY A 19 -3.32 14.83 9.76
N VAL A 20 -2.58 13.86 9.20
CA VAL A 20 -1.31 13.36 9.74
C VAL A 20 -0.14 13.70 8.82
N GLU A 21 1.06 13.75 9.39
CA GLU A 21 2.29 13.93 8.61
C GLU A 21 2.51 12.75 7.66
N ALA A 22 2.70 13.04 6.37
CA ALA A 22 2.84 12.00 5.34
C ALA A 22 4.00 11.02 5.63
N SER A 23 5.07 11.50 6.25
CA SER A 23 6.24 10.70 6.65
C SER A 23 5.93 9.64 7.72
N THR A 24 4.78 9.74 8.39
CA THR A 24 4.33 8.79 9.41
C THR A 24 3.42 7.70 8.85
N VAL A 25 3.03 7.80 7.58
CA VAL A 25 2.10 6.87 6.93
C VAL A 25 2.88 5.86 6.08
N ASN A 26 2.66 4.58 6.37
CA ASN A 26 3.14 3.50 5.52
C ASN A 26 2.10 3.19 4.44
N VAL A 27 2.51 3.23 3.17
CA VAL A 27 1.68 2.95 2.00
C VAL A 27 2.21 1.67 1.37
N ILE A 28 1.52 0.57 1.67
CA ILE A 28 1.97 -0.79 1.28
C ILE A 28 1.22 -1.22 0.02
N ALA A 29 1.96 -1.56 -1.03
CA ALA A 29 1.39 -2.15 -2.24
C ALA A 29 1.37 -3.68 -2.17
N THR A 30 0.31 -4.29 -2.70
CA THR A 30 0.16 -5.75 -2.82
C THR A 30 -0.71 -6.09 -4.04
N GLY A 31 -0.86 -7.37 -4.35
CA GLY A 31 -1.62 -7.87 -5.49
C GLY A 31 -0.79 -8.03 -6.77
N GLY A 32 -1.26 -8.88 -7.69
CA GLY A 32 -0.48 -9.35 -8.83
C GLY A 32 -0.09 -8.28 -9.86
N LEU A 33 -0.75 -7.13 -9.87
CA LEU A 33 -0.44 -6.01 -10.77
C LEU A 33 0.40 -4.91 -10.11
N ALA A 34 0.68 -4.99 -8.80
CA ALA A 34 1.50 -4.01 -8.11
C ALA A 34 2.89 -3.79 -8.77
N PRO A 35 3.62 -4.84 -9.23
CA PRO A 35 4.92 -4.65 -9.88
C PRO A 35 4.89 -3.77 -11.13
N VAL A 36 3.73 -3.59 -11.76
CA VAL A 36 3.60 -2.76 -12.97
C VAL A 36 3.74 -1.27 -12.67
N VAL A 37 3.53 -0.86 -11.42
CA VAL A 37 3.36 0.54 -11.05
C VAL A 37 4.19 0.96 -9.84
N VAL A 38 4.70 0.01 -9.04
CA VAL A 38 5.42 0.28 -7.78
C VAL A 38 6.59 1.24 -7.98
N ASP A 39 7.43 1.00 -8.99
CA ASP A 39 8.63 1.82 -9.24
C ASP A 39 8.30 3.24 -9.73
N GLU A 40 7.08 3.47 -10.21
CA GLU A 40 6.63 4.74 -10.77
C GLU A 40 5.76 5.56 -9.79
N CYS A 41 5.31 4.96 -8.69
CA CYS A 41 4.56 5.65 -7.65
C CYS A 41 5.52 6.27 -6.62
N ARG A 42 5.27 7.52 -6.25
CA ARG A 42 6.06 8.22 -5.22
C ARG A 42 5.55 7.94 -3.81
N SER A 43 4.28 7.57 -3.68
CA SER A 43 3.65 7.42 -2.38
C SER A 43 3.93 6.07 -1.73
N ILE A 44 4.32 5.04 -2.50
CA ILE A 44 4.50 3.67 -1.99
C ILE A 44 5.77 3.59 -1.14
N THR A 45 5.64 3.10 0.09
CA THR A 45 6.75 2.92 1.03
C THR A 45 7.27 1.49 1.07
N ASP A 46 6.43 0.51 0.70
CA ASP A 46 6.79 -0.91 0.72
C ASP A 46 5.93 -1.72 -0.26
N HIS A 47 6.45 -2.87 -0.71
CA HIS A 47 5.75 -3.79 -1.60
C HIS A 47 5.75 -5.20 -0.99
N GLN A 48 4.55 -5.68 -0.65
CA GLN A 48 4.32 -6.96 0.04
C GLN A 48 3.39 -7.86 -0.80
N PRO A 49 3.91 -8.66 -1.75
CA PRO A 49 3.09 -9.49 -2.65
C PRO A 49 2.19 -10.49 -1.93
N TRP A 50 2.60 -10.93 -0.74
CA TRP A 50 1.93 -11.98 0.04
C TRP A 50 1.15 -11.45 1.24
N LEU A 51 0.87 -10.14 1.28
CA LEU A 51 0.24 -9.48 2.44
C LEU A 51 -1.04 -10.20 2.90
N THR A 52 -1.90 -10.62 1.96
CA THR A 52 -3.12 -11.37 2.27
C THR A 52 -2.81 -12.75 2.86
N LEU A 53 -1.84 -13.49 2.32
CA LEU A 53 -1.48 -14.81 2.85
C LEU A 53 -0.87 -14.71 4.24
N ARG A 54 -0.02 -13.69 4.48
CA ARG A 54 0.51 -13.42 5.81
C ARG A 54 -0.60 -13.10 6.81
N GLY A 55 -1.62 -12.35 6.40
CA GLY A 55 -2.80 -12.09 7.22
C GLY A 55 -3.57 -13.38 7.56
N LEU A 56 -3.77 -14.27 6.59
CA LEU A 56 -4.44 -15.56 6.79
C LEU A 56 -3.67 -16.47 7.75
N GLU A 57 -2.34 -16.52 7.64
CA GLU A 57 -1.46 -17.25 8.56
C GLU A 57 -1.62 -16.75 10.01
N LEU A 58 -1.54 -15.43 10.22
CA LEU A 58 -1.73 -14.84 11.55
C LEU A 58 -3.12 -15.14 12.14
N VAL A 59 -4.16 -15.10 11.32
CA VAL A 59 -5.52 -15.46 11.75
C VAL A 59 -5.60 -16.94 12.13
N PHE A 60 -4.97 -17.83 11.37
CA PHE A 60 -4.94 -19.26 11.68
C PHE A 60 -4.22 -19.53 13.02
N GLU A 61 -3.03 -18.93 13.22
CA GLU A 61 -2.26 -19.04 14.46
C GLU A 61 -3.04 -18.54 15.69
N ARG A 62 -3.82 -17.46 15.55
CA ARG A 62 -4.59 -16.89 16.66
C ARG A 62 -5.76 -17.77 17.12
N ASN A 63 -6.27 -18.64 16.25
CA ASN A 63 -7.49 -19.43 16.51
C ASN A 63 -7.22 -20.94 16.64
N SER A 64 -5.95 -21.35 16.66
CA SER A 64 -5.51 -22.72 16.95
C SER A 64 -5.15 -22.87 18.42
#